data_AF-A0A931CV79-F1
#
_entry.id   AF-A0A931CV79-F1
#
_cell.length_a   1.000
_cell.length_b   1.000
_cell.length_c   1.000
_cell.angle_alpha   90.00
_cell.angle_beta   90.00
_cell.angle_gamma   90.00
#
_symmetry.space_group_name_H-M   'P 1'
#
loop_
_entity.id
_entity.type
_entity.pdbx_description
1 polymer ?
#
loop_
_entity_poly.entity_id
_entity_poly.type
_entity_poly.pdbx_seq_one_letter_code
_entity_poly.pdbx_strand_id
1 'polypeptide(L)'
;MSDCRSLGDCDDSRMVRIYEYLDGALSCDDLAEIKEHLDSCPDCAQEYDLECVIRSVVRRSCKEAAPENLKAAILERIHSGRAAQV
;
A
#
# COMPACT_ATOMS: atom_id res chain seq x y z
N MET A 1 18.32 -17.57 -9.70
CA MET A 1 17.53 -17.83 -8.49
C MET A 1 17.94 -16.76 -7.51
N SER A 2 17.22 -15.64 -7.52
CA SER A 2 17.48 -14.54 -6.58
C SER A 2 16.87 -14.94 -5.24
N ASP A 3 17.63 -14.83 -4.16
CA ASP A 3 17.17 -15.21 -2.84
C ASP A 3 16.09 -14.23 -2.36
N CYS A 4 14.81 -14.60 -2.50
CA CYS A 4 13.66 -13.80 -2.05
C CYS A 4 13.51 -13.71 -0.52
N ARG A 5 14.49 -14.23 0.24
CA ARG A 5 14.48 -14.31 1.71
C ARG A 5 14.28 -12.96 2.41
N SER A 6 14.62 -11.85 1.77
CA SER A 6 14.38 -10.50 2.30
C SER A 6 12.90 -10.16 2.44
N LEU A 7 12.05 -10.73 1.58
CA LEU A 7 10.59 -10.56 1.64
C LEU A 7 9.90 -11.65 2.46
N GLY A 8 10.55 -12.80 2.68
CA GLY A 8 9.99 -13.91 3.43
C GLY A 8 10.62 -15.24 3.05
N ASP A 9 10.61 -16.20 3.97
CA ASP A 9 11.18 -17.53 3.73
C ASP A 9 10.19 -18.50 3.04
N CYS A 10 8.92 -18.10 2.94
CA CYS A 10 7.87 -18.80 2.20
C CYS A 10 6.98 -17.84 1.40
N ASP A 11 6.18 -18.39 0.49
CA ASP A 11 5.29 -17.64 -0.39
C ASP A 11 4.29 -16.77 0.39
N ASP A 12 3.64 -17.33 1.41
CA ASP A 12 2.72 -16.59 2.29
C ASP A 12 3.39 -15.38 2.96
N SER A 13 4.59 -15.56 3.52
CA SER A 13 5.29 -14.47 4.22
C SER A 13 5.68 -13.34 3.26
N ARG A 14 6.07 -13.70 2.03
CA ARG A 14 6.37 -12.75 0.96
C ARG A 14 5.13 -11.96 0.56
N MET A 15 4.00 -12.62 0.38
CA MET A 15 2.75 -11.96 0.04
C MET A 15 2.29 -11.00 1.13
N VAL A 16 2.43 -11.38 2.42
CA VAL A 16 2.13 -10.49 3.55
C VAL A 16 2.93 -9.19 3.46
N ARG A 17 4.25 -9.26 3.21
CA ARG A 17 5.10 -8.06 3.10
C ARG A 17 4.74 -7.20 1.89
N ILE A 18 4.34 -7.80 0.76
CA ILE A 18 3.81 -7.08 -0.40
C ILE A 18 2.50 -6.36 -0.04
N TYR A 19 1.59 -6.99 0.71
CA TYR A 19 0.36 -6.34 1.19
C TYR A 19 0.66 -5.17 2.13
N GLU A 20 1.55 -5.35 3.11
CA GLU A 20 1.94 -4.29 4.04
C GLU A 20 2.54 -3.08 3.30
N TYR A 21 3.36 -3.34 2.28
CA TYR A 21 3.90 -2.33 1.39
C TYR A 21 2.79 -1.59 0.62
N LEU A 22 1.85 -2.34 0.04
CA LEU A 22 0.71 -1.83 -0.71
C LEU A 22 -0.31 -1.05 0.13
N ASP A 23 -0.43 -1.37 1.41
CA ASP A 23 -1.29 -0.69 2.39
C ASP A 23 -0.60 0.54 3.02
N GLY A 24 0.73 0.68 2.84
CA GLY A 24 1.52 1.73 3.48
C GLY A 24 1.65 1.54 5.00
N ALA A 25 1.58 0.29 5.47
CA ALA A 25 1.64 -0.07 6.89
C ALA A 25 3.08 -0.23 7.42
N LEU A 26 4.08 0.05 6.59
CA LEU A 26 5.49 -0.19 6.87
C LEU A 26 6.22 1.08 7.35
N SER A 27 7.33 0.85 8.07
CA SER A 27 8.26 1.93 8.42
C SER A 27 8.98 2.47 7.18
N CYS A 28 9.59 3.64 7.27
CA CYS A 28 10.35 4.22 6.15
C CYS A 28 11.52 3.32 5.71
N ASP A 29 12.15 2.64 6.67
CA ASP A 29 13.26 1.72 6.41
C ASP A 29 12.77 0.45 5.68
N ASP A 30 11.66 -0.15 6.15
CA ASP A 30 11.04 -1.32 5.52
C ASP A 30 10.55 -1.02 4.09
N LEU A 31 10.01 0.19 3.86
CA LEU A 31 9.59 0.61 2.53
C LEU A 31 10.76 0.67 1.55
N ALA A 32 11.92 1.15 2.00
CA ALA A 32 13.12 1.22 1.17
C ALA A 32 13.66 -0.17 0.86
N GLU A 33 13.71 -1.06 1.86
CA GLU A 33 14.14 -2.45 1.71
C GLU A 33 13.28 -3.21 0.68
N ILE A 34 11.96 -3.18 0.86
CA ILE A 34 11.04 -3.89 -0.04
C ILE A 34 11.12 -3.30 -1.46
N LYS A 35 11.23 -1.98 -1.58
CA LYS A 35 11.37 -1.33 -2.88
C LYS A 35 12.63 -1.79 -3.62
N GLU A 36 13.78 -1.79 -2.94
CA GLU A 36 15.04 -2.27 -3.53
C GLU A 36 14.92 -3.74 -3.97
N HIS A 37 14.20 -4.56 -3.18
CA HIS A 37 13.94 -5.94 -3.56
C HIS A 37 13.06 -6.04 -4.81
N LEU A 38 11.95 -5.30 -4.88
CA LEU A 38 11.06 -5.30 -6.04
C LEU A 38 11.79 -4.82 -7.31
N ASP A 39 12.71 -3.86 -7.19
CA ASP A 39 13.53 -3.38 -8.31
C ASP A 39 14.57 -4.42 -8.79
N SER A 40 15.00 -5.32 -7.91
CA SER A 40 16.04 -6.33 -8.22
C SER A 40 15.50 -7.75 -8.49
N CYS A 41 14.25 -8.03 -8.13
CA CYS A 41 13.64 -9.36 -8.21
C CYS A 41 12.41 -9.38 -9.12
N PRO A 42 12.52 -9.92 -10.35
CA PRO A 42 11.41 -9.91 -11.32
C PRO A 42 10.24 -10.82 -10.94
N ASP A 43 10.48 -11.81 -10.08
CA ASP A 43 9.44 -12.72 -9.56
C ASP A 43 8.52 -11.97 -8.59
N CYS A 44 9.10 -11.30 -7.59
CA CYS A 44 8.34 -10.51 -6.61
C CYS A 44 7.70 -9.27 -7.25
N ALA A 45 8.34 -8.67 -8.25
CA ALA A 45 7.75 -7.57 -9.03
C ALA A 45 6.48 -8.01 -9.78
N GLN A 46 6.47 -9.22 -10.34
CA GLN A 46 5.29 -9.77 -11.01
C GLN A 46 4.12 -9.98 -10.05
N GLU A 47 4.38 -10.52 -8.85
CA GLU A 47 3.34 -10.69 -7.82
C GLU A 47 2.80 -9.34 -7.36
N TYR A 48 3.67 -8.34 -7.15
CA TYR A 48 3.27 -6.96 -6.84
C TYR A 48 2.38 -6.35 -7.92
N ASP A 49 2.74 -6.51 -9.20
CA ASP A 49 1.97 -5.99 -10.32
C ASP A 49 0.59 -6.66 -10.41
N LEU A 50 0.53 -7.97 -10.19
CA LEU A 50 -0.73 -8.72 -10.13
C LEU A 50 -1.64 -8.17 -9.03
N GLU A 51 -1.11 -7.97 -7.83
CA GLU A 51 -1.87 -7.39 -6.72
C GLU A 51 -2.36 -5.97 -7.00
N CYS A 52 -1.55 -5.15 -7.69
CA CYS A 52 -1.98 -3.83 -8.15
C CYS A 52 -3.19 -3.91 -9.09
N VAL A 53 -3.18 -4.85 -10.03
CA VAL A 53 -4.30 -5.09 -10.96
C VAL A 53 -5.55 -5.53 -10.18
N ILE A 54 -5.42 -6.49 -9.27
CA ILE A 54 -6.52 -6.98 -8.44
C ILE A 54 -7.14 -5.82 -7.64
N ARG A 55 -6.33 -5.04 -6.92
CA ARG A 55 -6.81 -3.88 -6.15
C ARG A 55 -7.48 -2.84 -7.04
N SER A 56 -6.99 -2.63 -8.27
CA SER A 56 -7.65 -1.74 -9.23
C SER A 56 -9.02 -2.27 -9.67
N VAL A 57 -9.19 -3.57 -9.84
CA VAL A 57 -10.47 -4.19 -10.21
C VAL A 57 -11.45 -4.10 -9.04
N VAL A 58 -11.02 -4.45 -7.83
CA VAL A 58 -11.83 -4.36 -6.61
C VAL A 58 -12.33 -2.93 -6.41
N ARG A 59 -11.45 -1.93 -6.52
CA ARG A 59 -11.80 -0.51 -6.39
C ARG A 59 -12.82 -0.05 -7.42
N ARG A 60 -12.78 -0.59 -8.65
CA ARG A 60 -13.76 -0.26 -9.70
C ARG A 60 -15.15 -0.83 -9.40
N SER A 61 -15.18 -2.01 -8.81
CA SER A 61 -16.43 -2.71 -8.47
C SER A 61 -17.10 -2.12 -7.23
N CYS A 62 -16.32 -1.60 -6.28
CA CYS A 62 -16.83 -0.94 -5.08
C CYS A 62 -17.22 0.53 -5.39
N LYS A 63 -18.52 0.79 -5.60
CA LYS A 63 -19.08 2.12 -5.92
C LYS A 63 -19.75 2.79 -4.71
N GLU A 64 -19.48 2.31 -3.50
CA GLU A 64 -20.06 2.88 -2.29
C GLU A 64 -19.46 4.28 -2.04
N ALA A 65 -20.27 5.31 -2.24
CA ALA A 65 -19.88 6.67 -1.94
C ALA A 65 -19.95 6.90 -0.44
N ALA A 66 -18.87 7.41 0.15
CA ALA A 66 -18.91 7.90 1.52
C ALA A 66 -20.00 8.99 1.64
N PRO A 67 -20.79 8.99 2.73
CA PRO A 67 -21.88 9.94 2.87
C PRO A 67 -21.33 11.37 2.96
N GLU A 68 -22.00 12.32 2.30
CA GLU A 68 -21.45 13.67 2.06
C GLU A 68 -21.15 14.44 3.36
N ASN A 69 -21.91 14.16 4.42
CA ASN A 69 -21.68 14.73 5.75
C ASN A 69 -20.31 14.34 6.32
N LEU A 70 -19.85 13.10 6.09
CA LEU A 70 -18.54 12.63 6.56
C LEU A 70 -17.42 13.36 5.80
N LYS A 71 -17.58 13.52 4.48
CA LYS A 71 -16.62 14.27 3.66
C LYS A 71 -16.51 15.73 4.11
N ALA A 72 -17.65 16.39 4.35
CA ALA A 72 -17.68 17.76 4.85
C ALA A 72 -16.99 17.89 6.23
N ALA A 73 -17.28 16.98 7.17
CA ALA A 73 -16.67 16.97 8.50
C ALA A 73 -15.14 16.73 8.46
N ILE A 74 -14.66 15.84 7.57
CA ILE A 74 -13.22 15.60 7.40
C ILE A 74 -12.53 16.86 6.85
N LEU A 75 -13.10 17.48 5.81
CA LEU A 75 -12.53 18.70 5.22
C LEU A 75 -12.47 19.84 6.22
N GLU A 76 -13.54 20.07 6.99
CA GLU A 76 -13.57 21.07 8.05
C GLU A 76 -12.44 20.86 9.07
N ARG A 77 -12.24 19.61 9.53
CA ARG A 77 -11.16 19.27 10.47
C ARG A 77 -9.76 19.51 9.88
N ILE A 78 -9.55 19.18 8.61
CA ILE A 78 -8.27 19.42 7.93
C ILE A 78 -7.99 20.93 7.80
N HIS A 79 -9.01 21.72 7.44
CA HIS A 79 -8.87 23.17 7.31
C HIS A 79 -8.64 23.86 8.67
N SER A 80 -9.38 23.44 9.69
CA SER A 80 -9.22 23.95 11.07
C SER A 80 -7.84 23.58 11.65
N GLY A 81 -7.36 22.36 11.40
CA GLY A 81 -6.03 21.91 11.83
C GLY A 81 -4.87 22.65 11.15
N ARG A 82 -5.04 23.11 9.90
CA ARG A 82 -4.04 23.96 9.21
C ARG A 82 -4.06 25.43 9.66
N ALA A 83 -5.17 25.93 10.20
CA ALA A 83 -5.26 27.30 10.70
C ALA A 83 -4.57 27.50 12.07
N ALA A 84 -4.28 26.42 12.80
CA ALA A 84 -3.60 26.44 14.10
C ALA A 84 -2.06 26.33 14.02
N GLN A 85 -1.49 26.36 12.81
CA GLN A 85 -0.04 26.31 12.58
C GLN A 85 0.43 27.59 11.86
N VAL A 86 0.26 28.74 12.52
CA VAL A 86 0.94 30.02 12.20
C VAL A 86 1.41 30.65 13.51
#